data_AF-C5LE93-F1
#
_entry.id   AF-C5LE93-F1
#
_cell.length_a   1.000
_cell.length_b   1.000
_cell.length_c   1.000
_cell.angle_alpha   90.00
_cell.angle_beta   90.00
_cell.angle_gamma   90.00
#
_symmetry.space_group_name_H-M   'P 1'
#
loop_
_entity.id
_entity.type
_entity.pdbx_description
1 polymer ?
#
loop_
_entity_poly.entity_id
_entity_poly.type
_entity_poly.pdbx_seq_one_letter_code
_entity_poly.pdbx_strand_id
1 'polypeptide(L)'
;MVSSSITTEAAPPTSSLGEVVVLQRRLHYRRMMFLSVALPAESGCYQFKTVLLKSPTLNDHTDVCENYAEFCHTVRPGDCVRLEGWPEDESKNECSFVVNRWKMVEPGTRGKMQMFALEDSWPTRDVPSIRIPNVVLQCQVGYEERLVEYIEHEYGGSCRTSWTPLCAVGERMLLIGEDSRLRDWQTVLNDVNLCHVLKRIYTNLTEVATSVEGAADLLREKCPAGAVLRLQTFPSRYQKIIADYLPEGMCHPRDYTHVAQVVYIDGLYLLGICQPEECYIGNIVETSNGRLTDSVCKAEYKLAEAFRRFGYEFGEKRDEMTAIDVGASPGGWSRYLYNEGVGRIIAVDKGEVDCSKSDGKIEHWDMLGQEAIQKLLEHEGHRESLDVYVCDANLPPPESLAMLRQASELIKPGAYVVVTFKNPYKRKADWYKAKELSFDDFSTICDHPTEVHLLANTPNETTVGGRWKKQLD
;
A
#
# COMPACT_ATOMS: atom_id res chain seq x y z
N MET A 1 -36.46 -61.49 15.00
CA MET A 1 -36.01 -60.24 15.63
C MET A 1 -34.97 -59.63 14.73
N VAL A 2 -35.20 -58.38 14.37
CA VAL A 2 -34.52 -57.63 13.30
C VAL A 2 -33.17 -57.06 13.79
N SER A 3 -32.30 -56.88 12.80
CA SER A 3 -30.92 -56.38 12.71
C SER A 3 -30.48 -55.14 13.49
N SER A 4 -29.16 -55.03 13.70
CA SER A 4 -28.25 -53.97 13.16
C SER A 4 -26.86 -54.16 13.80
N SER A 5 -25.76 -54.44 13.09
CA SER A 5 -24.97 -53.68 12.09
C SER A 5 -23.95 -52.69 12.67
N ILE A 6 -22.73 -52.87 12.17
CA ILE A 6 -21.44 -52.20 12.38
C ILE A 6 -21.50 -50.70 12.04
N THR A 7 -20.76 -49.87 12.78
CA THR A 7 -19.84 -48.80 12.30
C THR A 7 -19.21 -48.08 13.51
N THR A 8 -17.89 -48.19 13.66
CA THR A 8 -17.09 -47.21 14.44
C THR A 8 -16.40 -46.30 13.44
N GLU A 9 -17.03 -45.15 13.18
CA GLU A 9 -16.40 -44.04 12.47
C GLU A 9 -15.37 -43.35 13.38
N ALA A 10 -14.24 -42.99 12.78
CA ALA A 10 -13.23 -42.14 13.36
C ALA A 10 -13.80 -40.72 13.56
N ALA A 11 -13.68 -40.19 14.77
CA ALA A 11 -13.87 -38.76 15.00
C ALA A 11 -12.70 -37.99 14.32
N PRO A 12 -12.97 -36.96 13.51
CA PRO A 12 -11.92 -36.01 13.12
C PRO A 12 -11.53 -35.17 14.35
N PRO A 13 -10.27 -34.71 14.47
CA PRO A 13 -9.91 -33.77 15.51
C PRO A 13 -10.47 -32.40 15.12
N THR A 14 -11.60 -32.02 15.70
CA THR A 14 -11.98 -30.61 15.75
C THR A 14 -11.11 -29.93 16.81
N SER A 15 -9.96 -29.40 16.42
CA SER A 15 -9.27 -28.41 17.22
C SER A 15 -10.09 -27.12 17.18
N SER A 16 -10.97 -26.93 18.16
CA SER A 16 -11.65 -25.67 18.38
C SER A 16 -10.60 -24.62 18.76
N LEU A 17 -10.21 -23.81 17.78
CA LEU A 17 -9.47 -22.57 18.02
C LEU A 17 -10.31 -21.73 18.99
N GLY A 18 -9.83 -21.56 20.21
CA GLY A 18 -10.49 -20.74 21.22
C GLY A 18 -10.65 -19.28 20.78
N GLU A 19 -11.61 -18.59 21.37
CA GLU A 19 -11.85 -17.16 21.16
C GLU A 19 -10.60 -16.33 21.47
N VAL A 20 -10.27 -15.36 20.61
CA VAL A 20 -9.01 -14.59 20.71
C VAL A 20 -9.33 -13.15 20.99
N VAL A 21 -8.68 -12.57 21.99
CA VAL A 21 -8.80 -11.15 22.31
C VAL A 21 -7.56 -10.39 21.86
N VAL A 22 -7.73 -9.33 21.07
CA VAL A 22 -6.67 -8.42 20.60
C VAL A 22 -6.94 -7.00 21.13
N LEU A 23 -6.06 -6.46 21.95
CA LEU A 23 -6.10 -5.04 22.31
C LEU A 23 -5.48 -4.18 21.20
N GLN A 24 -6.26 -3.28 20.58
CA GLN A 24 -5.73 -2.37 19.55
C GLN A 24 -5.89 -0.91 19.98
N ARG A 25 -4.77 -0.20 20.12
CA ARG A 25 -4.78 1.26 20.33
C ARG A 25 -4.89 1.96 18.97
N ARG A 26 -6.05 2.54 18.65
CA ARG A 26 -6.25 3.33 17.42
C ARG A 26 -5.72 4.77 17.60
N LEU A 27 -4.64 5.10 16.90
CA LEU A 27 -3.92 6.39 17.02
C LEU A 27 -4.72 7.63 16.56
N HIS A 28 -5.70 7.46 15.66
CA HIS A 28 -6.53 8.58 15.16
C HIS A 28 -7.38 9.23 16.27
N TYR A 29 -7.66 8.49 17.33
CA TYR A 29 -8.31 9.00 18.52
C TYR A 29 -7.27 8.98 19.63
N ARG A 30 -6.48 10.06 19.73
CA ARG A 30 -5.31 10.19 20.64
C ARG A 30 -5.59 9.87 22.13
N ARG A 31 -6.86 9.61 22.50
CA ARG A 31 -7.30 9.36 23.86
C ARG A 31 -8.33 8.21 24.03
N MET A 32 -8.56 7.38 23.01
CA MET A 32 -9.44 6.21 23.11
C MET A 32 -8.65 4.89 22.98
N MET A 33 -9.05 3.87 23.76
CA MET A 33 -8.53 2.50 23.66
C MET A 33 -9.65 1.58 23.24
N PHE A 34 -9.33 0.61 22.39
CA PHE A 34 -10.28 -0.37 21.89
C PHE A 34 -9.75 -1.78 22.19
N LEU A 35 -10.64 -2.67 22.58
CA LEU A 35 -10.45 -4.11 22.71
C LEU A 35 -11.16 -4.77 21.55
N SER A 36 -10.43 -5.38 20.62
CA SER A 36 -11.00 -6.11 19.49
C SER A 36 -10.83 -7.60 19.70
N VAL A 37 -11.91 -8.34 19.91
CA VAL A 37 -11.89 -9.81 20.02
C VAL A 37 -12.03 -10.41 18.64
N ALA A 38 -11.04 -11.15 18.16
CA ALA A 38 -11.12 -11.99 16.97
C ALA A 38 -11.78 -13.33 17.34
N LEU A 39 -12.95 -13.58 16.77
CA LEU A 39 -13.71 -14.82 16.93
C LEU A 39 -13.61 -15.62 15.63
N PRO A 40 -13.34 -16.93 15.68
CA PRO A 40 -13.46 -17.80 14.51
C PRO A 40 -14.88 -17.69 13.94
N ALA A 41 -15.00 -17.58 12.62
CA ALA A 41 -16.27 -17.64 11.90
C ALA A 41 -16.25 -18.79 10.88
N GLU A 42 -17.40 -19.06 10.26
CA GLU A 42 -17.49 -20.07 9.20
C GLU A 42 -16.54 -19.74 8.03
N SER A 43 -16.00 -20.78 7.37
CA SER A 43 -15.21 -20.67 6.14
C SER A 43 -13.86 -19.94 6.25
N GLY A 44 -13.09 -20.16 7.35
CA GLY A 44 -11.73 -19.61 7.49
C GLY A 44 -11.68 -18.09 7.69
N CYS A 45 -12.81 -17.49 8.05
CA CYS A 45 -12.98 -16.07 8.31
C CYS A 45 -12.86 -15.80 9.83
N TYR A 46 -12.36 -14.63 10.23
CA TYR A 46 -12.35 -14.20 11.64
C TYR A 46 -13.21 -12.95 11.84
N GLN A 47 -14.31 -13.02 12.59
CA GLN A 47 -15.11 -11.85 12.96
C GLN A 47 -14.47 -11.10 14.11
N PHE A 48 -14.45 -9.77 14.07
CA PHE A 48 -13.91 -8.97 15.16
C PHE A 48 -15.05 -8.28 15.92
N LYS A 49 -15.09 -8.44 17.25
CA LYS A 49 -15.94 -7.65 18.15
C LYS A 49 -15.10 -6.59 18.82
N THR A 50 -15.30 -5.32 18.46
CA THR A 50 -14.59 -4.21 19.11
C THR A 50 -15.41 -3.57 20.22
N VAL A 51 -14.79 -3.45 21.38
CA VAL A 51 -15.30 -2.85 22.60
C VAL A 51 -14.43 -1.63 22.94
N LEU A 52 -15.06 -0.49 23.24
CA LEU A 52 -14.35 0.72 23.66
C LEU A 52 -13.96 0.61 25.14
N LEU A 53 -12.67 0.73 25.46
CA LEU A 53 -12.15 0.69 26.84
C LEU A 53 -11.99 2.07 27.49
N LYS A 54 -12.02 3.17 26.71
CA LYS A 54 -11.89 4.54 27.24
C LYS A 54 -12.41 5.63 26.30
N SER A 55 -13.19 6.59 26.82
CA SER A 55 -13.40 7.92 26.24
C SER A 55 -13.12 9.01 27.31
N PRO A 56 -12.41 10.13 27.01
CA PRO A 56 -12.11 11.17 28.00
C PRO A 56 -13.23 12.19 28.22
N THR A 57 -14.37 12.09 27.53
CA THR A 57 -15.43 13.11 27.58
C THR A 57 -16.58 12.78 28.53
N LEU A 58 -16.49 11.69 29.29
CA LEU A 58 -17.49 11.31 30.30
C LEU A 58 -16.87 11.53 31.68
N ASN A 59 -17.12 12.71 32.23
CA ASN A 59 -16.91 12.96 33.65
C ASN A 59 -18.07 12.29 34.38
N ASP A 60 -17.88 11.07 34.87
CA ASP A 60 -18.54 10.67 36.10
C ASP A 60 -17.68 9.66 36.85
N HIS A 61 -17.42 10.04 38.10
CA HIS A 61 -16.65 9.30 39.07
C HIS A 61 -17.60 8.41 39.84
N THR A 62 -17.68 7.12 39.50
CA THR A 62 -18.09 6.11 40.48
C THR A 62 -17.60 4.71 40.07
N ASP A 63 -16.92 4.09 41.02
CA ASP A 63 -16.60 2.67 41.19
C ASP A 63 -15.83 1.93 40.08
N VAL A 64 -14.51 1.82 40.26
CA VAL A 64 -13.67 0.82 39.58
C VAL A 64 -12.68 0.19 40.58
N CYS A 65 -12.66 -1.14 40.55
CA CYS A 65 -12.11 -2.11 41.51
C CYS A 65 -10.61 -2.05 41.83
N GLU A 66 -10.27 -2.69 42.96
CA GLU A 66 -8.94 -2.90 43.59
C GLU A 66 -7.86 -3.53 42.69
N ASN A 67 -8.20 -4.07 41.51
CA ASN A 67 -7.26 -4.72 40.59
C ASN A 67 -6.61 -3.78 39.54
N TYR A 68 -6.90 -2.48 39.58
CA TYR A 68 -6.37 -1.51 38.62
C TYR A 68 -4.86 -1.24 38.77
N ALA A 69 -4.36 -1.19 40.01
CA ALA A 69 -2.94 -0.98 40.28
C ALA A 69 -2.09 -2.18 39.83
N GLU A 70 -2.64 -3.39 39.98
CA GLU A 70 -2.02 -4.63 39.52
C GLU A 70 -2.00 -4.70 37.98
N PHE A 71 -3.13 -4.43 37.31
CA PHE A 71 -3.21 -4.41 35.84
C PHE A 71 -2.27 -3.39 35.17
N CYS A 72 -2.18 -2.17 35.72
CA CYS A 72 -1.28 -1.12 35.21
C CYS A 72 0.21 -1.39 35.44
N HIS A 73 0.56 -2.29 36.36
CA HIS A 73 1.94 -2.73 36.55
C HIS A 73 2.37 -3.77 35.52
N THR A 74 1.43 -4.53 34.97
CA THR A 74 1.77 -5.69 34.14
C THR A 74 1.45 -5.47 32.65
N VAL A 75 0.47 -4.69 32.19
CA VAL A 75 0.23 -4.51 30.72
C VAL A 75 0.93 -3.27 30.14
N ARG A 76 1.75 -3.45 29.09
CA ARG A 76 2.50 -2.41 28.36
C ARG A 76 1.94 -2.17 26.94
N PRO A 77 2.23 -1.01 26.32
CA PRO A 77 1.87 -0.75 24.92
C PRO A 77 2.53 -1.76 23.98
N GLY A 78 1.72 -2.58 23.32
CA GLY A 78 2.20 -3.63 22.41
C GLY A 78 2.03 -5.06 22.93
N ASP A 79 1.54 -5.24 24.15
CA ASP A 79 1.25 -6.57 24.67
C ASP A 79 0.01 -7.15 23.98
N CYS A 80 0.10 -8.41 23.54
CA CYS A 80 -1.07 -9.21 23.19
C CYS A 80 -1.63 -9.78 24.49
N VAL A 81 -2.85 -9.41 24.86
CA VAL A 81 -3.50 -9.88 26.08
C VAL A 81 -4.53 -10.94 25.69
N ARG A 82 -4.25 -12.20 26.03
CA ARG A 82 -5.25 -13.26 25.99
C ARG A 82 -6.16 -13.10 27.21
N LEU A 83 -7.43 -12.79 26.98
CA LEU A 83 -8.45 -12.89 28.03
C LEU A 83 -8.99 -14.32 28.01
N GLU A 84 -8.94 -14.99 29.15
CA GLU A 84 -9.65 -16.26 29.35
C GLU A 84 -10.98 -15.94 30.05
N GLY A 85 -12.08 -16.05 29.29
CA GLY A 85 -13.44 -15.98 29.79
C GLY A 85 -14.14 -17.31 29.55
N TRP A 86 -15.03 -17.68 30.47
CA TRP A 86 -15.97 -18.79 30.28
C TRP A 86 -17.33 -18.19 29.96
N PRO A 87 -18.07 -18.70 28.94
CA PRO A 87 -19.44 -18.26 28.73
C PRO A 87 -20.29 -18.67 29.93
N GLU A 88 -20.89 -17.70 30.61
CA GLU A 88 -21.99 -17.98 31.53
C GLU A 88 -23.27 -18.04 30.69
N ASP A 89 -23.71 -19.28 30.42
CA ASP A 89 -25.06 -19.63 29.95
C ASP A 89 -25.39 -19.36 28.47
N GLU A 90 -25.43 -20.42 27.66
CA GLU A 90 -25.83 -20.39 26.23
C GLU A 90 -27.34 -20.09 26.03
N SER A 91 -28.14 -20.04 27.10
CA SER A 91 -29.60 -19.90 26.99
C SER A 91 -30.12 -18.46 27.01
N LYS A 92 -29.25 -17.46 27.16
CA LYS A 92 -29.60 -16.04 27.07
C LYS A 92 -28.85 -15.44 25.89
N ASN A 93 -29.55 -14.65 25.06
CA ASN A 93 -28.98 -13.92 23.91
C ASN A 93 -27.97 -12.82 24.30
N GLU A 94 -27.31 -12.94 25.44
CA GLU A 94 -26.37 -11.99 26.03
C GLU A 94 -25.11 -12.77 26.44
N CYS A 95 -24.12 -12.85 25.55
CA CYS A 95 -22.79 -13.32 25.94
C CYS A 95 -22.13 -12.22 26.78
N SER A 96 -22.20 -12.33 28.10
CA SER A 96 -21.36 -11.57 29.02
C SER A 96 -20.02 -12.30 29.19
N PHE A 97 -18.91 -11.57 29.06
CA PHE A 97 -17.57 -12.11 29.25
C PHE A 97 -17.05 -11.69 30.62
N VAL A 98 -16.85 -12.66 31.52
CA VAL A 98 -16.14 -12.44 32.79
C VAL A 98 -14.68 -12.87 32.62
N VAL A 99 -13.76 -11.91 32.69
CA VAL A 99 -12.32 -12.15 32.60
C VAL A 99 -11.81 -12.58 33.97
N ASN A 100 -11.40 -13.84 34.12
CA ASN A 100 -10.96 -14.37 35.41
C ASN A 100 -9.43 -14.47 35.56
N ARG A 101 -8.64 -14.50 34.47
CA ARG A 101 -7.16 -14.53 34.50
C ARG A 101 -6.53 -13.96 33.22
N TRP A 102 -5.28 -13.50 33.36
CA TRP A 102 -4.45 -12.97 32.27
C TRP A 102 -2.96 -13.30 32.52
N LYS A 103 -2.15 -13.40 31.44
CA LYS A 103 -0.70 -13.66 31.52
C LYS A 103 0.08 -12.79 30.51
N MET A 104 1.28 -12.39 30.92
CA MET A 104 2.11 -11.35 30.29
C MET A 104 3.34 -11.97 29.60
N VAL A 105 3.84 -11.38 28.50
CA VAL A 105 5.08 -11.76 27.80
C VAL A 105 5.89 -10.47 27.50
N GLU A 106 7.12 -10.33 28.03
CA GLU A 106 7.92 -9.07 28.11
C GLU A 106 8.75 -8.71 26.82
N PRO A 107 9.37 -7.48 26.62
CA PRO A 107 9.33 -6.19 27.39
C PRO A 107 9.28 -4.82 26.60
N GLY A 108 8.71 -3.76 27.25
CA GLY A 108 9.25 -2.36 27.42
C GLY A 108 8.52 -1.20 26.66
N THR A 109 8.08 -0.03 27.16
CA THR A 109 8.28 0.84 28.37
C THR A 109 7.01 1.72 28.64
N ARG A 110 6.99 2.46 29.76
CA ARG A 110 5.86 3.02 30.57
C ARG A 110 4.88 4.07 29.97
N GLY A 111 3.62 4.03 30.45
CA GLY A 111 2.65 5.14 30.55
C GLY A 111 1.38 4.76 31.37
N LYS A 112 0.86 5.63 32.25
CA LYS A 112 -0.30 5.37 33.15
C LYS A 112 -1.66 5.62 32.46
N MET A 113 -2.67 4.78 32.68
CA MET A 113 -3.99 4.92 32.01
C MET A 113 -5.15 4.30 32.81
N GLN A 114 -6.22 5.04 33.14
CA GLN A 114 -7.44 4.57 33.84
C GLN A 114 -8.47 3.92 32.89
N MET A 115 -9.17 2.86 33.37
CA MET A 115 -10.22 2.07 32.70
C MET A 115 -11.63 2.35 33.28
N PHE A 116 -12.67 2.16 32.45
CA PHE A 116 -14.10 2.27 32.80
C PHE A 116 -14.85 0.96 32.42
N ALA A 117 -15.98 0.69 33.07
CA ALA A 117 -16.92 -0.39 32.72
C ALA A 117 -17.86 0.02 31.57
N LEU A 118 -18.34 -0.95 30.78
CA LEU A 118 -19.31 -0.71 29.70
C LEU A 118 -20.75 -0.83 30.22
N GLU A 119 -21.60 0.10 29.80
CA GLU A 119 -23.05 -0.08 29.78
C GLU A 119 -23.50 -0.64 28.42
N ASP A 120 -24.58 -1.44 28.44
CA ASP A 120 -25.13 -2.27 27.35
C ASP A 120 -25.63 -1.54 26.09
N SER A 121 -25.41 -0.23 25.96
CA SER A 121 -26.02 0.61 24.91
C SER A 121 -25.05 1.12 23.84
N TRP A 122 -23.79 0.69 23.84
CA TRP A 122 -22.84 1.10 22.81
C TRP A 122 -22.95 0.22 21.56
N PRO A 123 -23.10 0.80 20.35
CA PRO A 123 -23.24 0.03 19.14
C PRO A 123 -21.97 -0.78 18.90
N THR A 124 -22.06 -2.11 19.02
CA THR A 124 -21.07 -3.03 18.47
C THR A 124 -20.98 -2.74 16.99
N ARG A 125 -19.84 -2.20 16.54
CA ARG A 125 -19.56 -2.14 15.10
C ARG A 125 -19.15 -3.54 14.68
N ASP A 126 -19.87 -4.11 13.74
CA ASP A 126 -19.39 -5.27 12.98
C ASP A 126 -18.05 -4.88 12.34
N VAL A 127 -16.99 -5.50 12.82
CA VAL A 127 -15.68 -5.35 12.19
C VAL A 127 -15.60 -6.46 11.13
N PRO A 128 -15.17 -6.12 9.90
CA PRO A 128 -15.18 -7.07 8.80
C PRO A 128 -14.45 -8.35 9.16
N SER A 129 -15.01 -9.49 8.74
CA SER A 129 -14.31 -10.75 8.84
C SER A 129 -12.95 -10.66 8.14
N ILE A 130 -11.84 -10.96 8.82
CA ILE A 130 -10.54 -11.05 8.14
C ILE A 130 -10.49 -12.38 7.40
N ARG A 131 -10.55 -12.31 6.07
CA ARG A 131 -10.07 -13.36 5.19
C ARG A 131 -8.55 -13.25 5.05
N ILE A 132 -7.89 -14.39 4.93
CA ILE A 132 -6.45 -14.41 4.66
C ILE A 132 -6.25 -13.79 3.26
N PRO A 133 -5.48 -12.71 3.13
CA PRO A 133 -5.22 -12.08 1.84
C PRO A 133 -4.30 -12.97 0.99
N ASN A 134 -4.52 -12.96 -0.33
CA ASN A 134 -3.66 -13.67 -1.28
C ASN A 134 -2.24 -13.10 -1.31
N VAL A 135 -2.17 -11.77 -1.25
CA VAL A 135 -0.92 -11.01 -1.30
C VAL A 135 -0.92 -9.97 -0.18
N VAL A 136 0.20 -9.87 0.50
CA VAL A 136 0.47 -8.78 1.43
C VAL A 136 1.70 -8.02 0.97
N LEU A 137 1.56 -6.71 0.80
CA LEU A 137 2.63 -5.84 0.33
C LEU A 137 3.13 -4.96 1.47
N GLN A 138 4.44 -4.86 1.62
CA GLN A 138 5.07 -3.93 2.55
C GLN A 138 5.54 -2.69 1.82
N CYS A 139 5.11 -1.51 2.23
CA CYS A 139 5.51 -0.22 1.65
C CYS A 139 6.04 0.77 2.71
N GLN A 140 6.61 1.88 2.24
CA GLN A 140 6.97 3.01 3.10
C GLN A 140 5.74 3.82 3.51
N VAL A 141 5.80 4.45 4.68
CA VAL A 141 4.79 5.43 5.11
C VAL A 141 4.74 6.62 4.14
N GLY A 142 3.53 7.09 3.85
CA GLY A 142 3.23 8.16 2.90
C GLY A 142 2.83 7.66 1.50
N TYR A 143 2.80 6.35 1.27
CA TYR A 143 2.39 5.74 -0.01
C TYR A 143 1.08 4.96 0.09
N GLU A 144 0.53 4.78 1.29
CA GLU A 144 -0.55 3.82 1.55
C GLU A 144 -1.80 4.12 0.73
N GLU A 145 -2.28 5.35 0.76
CA GLU A 145 -3.48 5.78 0.04
C GLU A 145 -3.26 5.69 -1.47
N ARG A 146 -2.12 6.21 -1.96
CA ARG A 146 -1.75 6.18 -3.39
C ARG A 146 -1.60 4.76 -3.92
N LEU A 147 -1.05 3.84 -3.13
CA LEU A 147 -0.93 2.44 -3.49
C LEU A 147 -2.27 1.74 -3.53
N VAL A 148 -3.18 2.03 -2.60
CA VAL A 148 -4.55 1.49 -2.68
C VAL A 148 -5.20 1.96 -3.97
N GLU A 149 -5.21 3.27 -4.24
CA GLU A 149 -5.80 3.81 -5.47
C GLU A 149 -5.16 3.21 -6.73
N TYR A 150 -3.83 3.07 -6.75
CA TYR A 150 -3.11 2.48 -7.88
C TYR A 150 -3.50 1.02 -8.09
N ILE A 151 -3.54 0.24 -7.01
CA ILE A 151 -3.86 -1.19 -7.10
C ILE A 151 -5.32 -1.40 -7.51
N GLU A 152 -6.26 -0.66 -6.93
CA GLU A 152 -7.67 -0.76 -7.28
C GLU A 152 -7.92 -0.33 -8.74
N HIS A 153 -7.22 0.70 -9.22
CA HIS A 153 -7.31 1.14 -10.61
C HIS A 153 -6.71 0.09 -11.58
N GLU A 154 -5.46 -0.29 -11.37
CA GLU A 154 -4.71 -1.12 -12.33
C GLU A 154 -5.06 -2.60 -12.24
N TYR A 155 -5.32 -3.12 -11.05
CA TYR A 155 -5.54 -4.55 -10.82
C TYR A 155 -6.97 -4.89 -10.45
N GLY A 156 -7.80 -3.89 -10.15
CA GLY A 156 -9.14 -4.12 -9.64
C GLY A 156 -9.14 -4.83 -8.29
N GLY A 157 -10.35 -5.10 -7.82
CA GLY A 157 -10.60 -5.79 -6.56
C GLY A 157 -10.30 -4.95 -5.33
N SER A 158 -10.52 -5.53 -4.17
CA SER A 158 -10.36 -4.84 -2.89
C SER A 158 -8.89 -4.75 -2.47
N CYS A 159 -8.46 -3.56 -2.08
CA CYS A 159 -7.16 -3.33 -1.46
C CYS A 159 -7.35 -2.47 -0.20
N ARG A 160 -6.73 -2.87 0.91
CA ARG A 160 -6.81 -2.08 2.15
C ARG A 160 -5.49 -1.98 2.85
N THR A 161 -5.30 -0.87 3.55
CA THR A 161 -4.16 -0.65 4.41
C THR A 161 -4.42 -1.30 5.76
N SER A 162 -3.37 -1.85 6.36
CA SER A 162 -3.40 -2.29 7.75
C SER A 162 -2.31 -1.62 8.57
N TRP A 163 -2.66 -1.37 9.83
CA TRP A 163 -1.79 -0.79 10.82
C TRP A 163 -1.28 -1.88 11.75
N THR A 164 0.01 -2.13 11.70
CA THR A 164 0.68 -2.95 12.72
C THR A 164 1.09 -2.03 13.88
N PRO A 165 0.38 -2.03 15.03
CA PRO A 165 0.62 -1.10 16.14
C PRO A 165 2.00 -1.25 16.80
N LEU A 166 2.70 -2.35 16.46
CA LEU A 166 4.00 -2.72 17.00
C LEU A 166 5.19 -2.11 16.25
N CYS A 167 4.93 -1.43 15.13
CA CYS A 167 5.94 -0.72 14.38
C CYS A 167 5.83 0.78 14.64
N ALA A 168 6.73 1.30 15.49
CA ALA A 168 7.21 2.68 15.37
C ALA A 168 8.02 2.89 14.07
N VAL A 169 8.19 1.84 13.27
CA VAL A 169 8.92 1.80 12.01
C VAL A 169 8.02 2.37 10.92
N GLY A 170 8.54 3.31 10.12
CA GLY A 170 7.83 4.01 9.04
C GLY A 170 7.47 3.12 7.85
N GLU A 171 6.79 2.01 8.11
CA GLU A 171 6.36 1.00 7.14
C GLU A 171 4.89 0.63 7.37
N ARG A 172 4.27 0.11 6.30
CA ARG A 172 2.84 -0.17 6.22
C ARG A 172 2.60 -1.44 5.41
N MET A 173 1.49 -2.10 5.71
CA MET A 173 1.06 -3.29 5.01
C MET A 173 -0.19 -2.98 4.19
N LEU A 174 -0.22 -3.46 2.95
CA LEU A 174 -1.42 -3.53 2.14
C LEU A 174 -1.87 -4.98 2.04
N LEU A 175 -3.15 -5.20 2.26
CA LEU A 175 -3.82 -6.49 2.15
C LEU A 175 -4.60 -6.51 0.85
N ILE A 176 -4.22 -7.41 -0.05
CA ILE A 176 -4.83 -7.53 -1.37
C ILE A 176 -5.88 -8.63 -1.33
N GLY A 177 -7.11 -8.27 -1.71
CA GLY A 177 -8.25 -9.19 -1.76
C GLY A 177 -8.15 -10.23 -2.86
N GLU A 178 -8.91 -11.31 -2.71
CA GLU A 178 -8.97 -12.42 -3.68
C GLU A 178 -9.55 -12.00 -5.04
N ASP A 179 -10.33 -10.93 -5.04
CA ASP A 179 -10.96 -10.32 -6.20
C ASP A 179 -9.99 -9.49 -7.05
N SER A 180 -8.77 -9.23 -6.57
CA SER A 180 -7.75 -8.52 -7.33
C SER A 180 -7.10 -9.40 -8.41
N ARG A 181 -6.67 -8.76 -9.51
CA ARG A 181 -5.77 -9.39 -10.50
C ARG A 181 -4.33 -9.49 -10.00
N LEU A 182 -3.95 -8.77 -8.95
CA LEU A 182 -2.61 -8.82 -8.34
C LEU A 182 -2.51 -10.04 -7.39
N ARG A 183 -2.24 -11.22 -7.95
CA ARG A 183 -2.37 -12.51 -7.24
C ARG A 183 -1.05 -13.14 -6.81
N ASP A 184 0.05 -12.76 -7.45
CA ASP A 184 1.35 -13.38 -7.22
C ASP A 184 2.46 -12.32 -7.20
N TRP A 185 3.64 -12.74 -6.74
CA TRP A 185 4.77 -11.84 -6.60
C TRP A 185 5.40 -11.48 -7.94
N GLN A 186 5.30 -12.33 -8.96
CA GLN A 186 5.82 -12.05 -10.31
C GLN A 186 5.08 -10.88 -10.95
N THR A 187 3.76 -10.84 -10.81
CA THR A 187 2.91 -9.75 -11.30
C THR A 187 3.31 -8.43 -10.65
N VAL A 188 3.57 -8.43 -9.33
CA VAL A 188 4.09 -7.25 -8.62
C VAL A 188 5.45 -6.81 -9.18
N LEU A 189 6.37 -7.76 -9.41
CA LEU A 189 7.72 -7.45 -9.91
C LEU A 189 7.76 -7.00 -11.37
N ASN A 190 6.76 -7.38 -12.18
CA ASN A 190 6.63 -6.91 -13.55
C ASN A 190 6.10 -5.46 -13.61
N ASP A 191 5.58 -4.93 -12.50
CA ASP A 191 5.16 -3.54 -12.41
C ASP A 191 6.26 -2.65 -11.82
N VAL A 192 6.87 -1.88 -12.70
CA VAL A 192 7.92 -0.93 -12.35
C VAL A 192 7.48 0.14 -11.33
N ASN A 193 6.20 0.55 -11.33
CA ASN A 193 5.70 1.57 -10.40
C ASN A 193 5.53 0.99 -8.99
N LEU A 194 5.07 -0.26 -8.87
CA LEU A 194 5.04 -0.97 -7.59
C LEU A 194 6.46 -1.22 -7.07
N CYS A 195 7.38 -1.65 -7.93
CA CYS A 195 8.77 -1.89 -7.56
C CYS A 195 9.50 -0.65 -7.03
N HIS A 196 9.03 0.55 -7.41
CA HIS A 196 9.59 1.81 -6.93
C HIS A 196 9.33 2.05 -5.43
N VAL A 197 8.20 1.57 -4.90
CA VAL A 197 7.69 1.98 -3.58
C VAL A 197 7.52 0.83 -2.58
N LEU A 198 7.49 -0.41 -3.08
CA LEU A 198 7.36 -1.61 -2.25
C LEU A 198 8.72 -2.08 -1.76
N LYS A 199 8.75 -2.60 -0.53
CA LYS A 199 9.94 -3.21 0.08
C LYS A 199 9.89 -4.73 0.02
N ARG A 200 8.74 -5.33 0.33
CA ARG A 200 8.57 -6.79 0.37
C ARG A 200 7.20 -7.21 -0.09
N ILE A 201 7.13 -8.47 -0.50
CA ILE A 201 5.92 -9.16 -0.92
C ILE A 201 5.83 -10.42 -0.05
N TYR A 202 4.64 -10.70 0.46
CA TYR A 202 4.29 -11.95 1.12
C TYR A 202 3.11 -12.58 0.38
N THR A 203 3.21 -13.87 0.09
CA THR A 203 2.25 -14.65 -0.69
C THR A 203 2.11 -16.03 -0.05
N ASN A 204 1.12 -16.81 -0.49
CA ASN A 204 0.90 -18.17 0.00
C ASN A 204 0.68 -18.22 1.53
N LEU A 205 0.06 -17.18 2.10
CA LEU A 205 -0.36 -17.18 3.49
C LEU A 205 -1.62 -18.04 3.58
N THR A 206 -1.59 -19.10 4.37
CA THR A 206 -2.67 -20.10 4.44
C THR A 206 -3.16 -20.33 5.86
N GLU A 207 -2.38 -19.91 6.85
CA GLU A 207 -2.61 -20.20 8.26
C GLU A 207 -2.69 -18.90 9.07
N VAL A 208 -3.40 -18.95 10.19
CA VAL A 208 -3.54 -17.84 11.12
C VAL A 208 -3.26 -18.31 12.54
N ALA A 209 -2.34 -17.60 13.20
CA ALA A 209 -2.08 -17.73 14.63
C ALA A 209 -2.39 -16.43 15.37
N THR A 210 -2.62 -16.56 16.66
CA THR A 210 -3.02 -15.44 17.53
C THR A 210 -1.98 -15.12 18.59
N SER A 211 -0.90 -15.90 18.64
CA SER A 211 0.30 -15.66 19.42
C SER A 211 1.56 -16.09 18.66
N VAL A 212 2.72 -15.65 19.15
CA VAL A 212 4.02 -16.06 18.60
C VAL A 212 4.22 -17.56 18.77
N GLU A 213 3.85 -18.10 19.94
CA GLU A 213 3.89 -19.53 20.25
C GLU A 213 3.00 -20.30 19.28
N GLY A 214 1.76 -19.87 19.08
CA GLY A 214 0.85 -20.51 18.13
C GLY A 214 1.38 -20.47 16.69
N ALA A 215 2.04 -19.38 16.30
CA ALA A 215 2.68 -19.31 15.00
C ALA A 215 3.83 -20.31 14.88
N ALA A 216 4.67 -20.45 15.91
CA ALA A 216 5.72 -21.47 15.95
C ALA A 216 5.15 -22.90 15.95
N ASP A 217 4.07 -23.14 16.68
CA ASP A 217 3.38 -24.43 16.74
C ASP A 217 2.86 -24.84 15.35
N LEU A 218 2.18 -23.92 14.65
CA LEU A 218 1.72 -24.15 13.27
C LEU A 218 2.88 -24.36 12.31
N LEU A 219 3.97 -23.61 12.45
CA LEU A 219 5.16 -23.86 11.64
C LEU A 219 5.73 -25.26 11.87
N ARG A 220 5.75 -25.77 13.12
CA ARG A 220 6.21 -27.15 13.41
C ARG A 220 5.28 -28.20 12.83
N GLU A 221 3.97 -28.00 12.93
CA GLU A 221 2.96 -28.92 12.41
C GLU A 221 2.97 -28.99 10.89
N LYS A 222 3.04 -27.82 10.22
CA LYS A 222 2.94 -27.71 8.76
C LYS A 222 4.28 -27.87 8.04
N CYS A 223 5.40 -27.89 8.76
CA CYS A 223 6.72 -28.04 8.14
C CYS A 223 6.83 -29.39 7.41
N PRO A 224 7.17 -29.40 6.11
CA PRO A 224 7.41 -30.64 5.39
C PRO A 224 8.52 -31.48 6.05
N ALA A 225 8.37 -32.81 6.03
CA ALA A 225 9.36 -33.70 6.63
C ALA A 225 10.75 -33.49 6.01
N GLY A 226 11.75 -33.24 6.86
CA GLY A 226 13.13 -32.98 6.44
C GLY A 226 13.38 -31.57 5.89
N ALA A 227 12.38 -30.68 5.90
CA ALA A 227 12.58 -29.30 5.49
C ALA A 227 13.36 -28.50 6.53
N VAL A 228 14.28 -27.68 6.03
CA VAL A 228 14.91 -26.58 6.77
C VAL A 228 14.28 -25.27 6.31
N LEU A 229 13.77 -24.49 7.26
CA LEU A 229 13.04 -23.25 7.02
C LEU A 229 13.96 -22.03 7.05
N ARG A 230 13.75 -21.10 6.11
CA ARG A 230 14.16 -19.70 6.26
C ARG A 230 12.98 -18.88 6.74
N LEU A 231 13.10 -18.28 7.92
CA LEU A 231 12.09 -17.37 8.44
C LEU A 231 12.15 -16.00 7.74
N GLN A 232 11.02 -15.58 7.18
CA GLN A 232 10.79 -14.25 6.61
C GLN A 232 9.63 -13.61 7.33
N THR A 233 9.92 -12.74 8.31
CA THR A 233 8.88 -12.17 9.16
C THR A 233 8.64 -10.69 8.89
N PHE A 234 7.42 -10.24 9.15
CA PHE A 234 7.11 -8.84 9.42
C PHE A 234 6.37 -8.73 10.74
N PRO A 235 6.78 -7.83 11.64
CA PRO A 235 8.06 -7.14 11.69
C PRO A 235 9.27 -8.09 11.72
N SER A 236 10.44 -7.64 11.24
CA SER A 236 11.66 -8.47 11.15
C SER A 236 12.17 -8.96 12.51
N ARG A 237 11.90 -8.24 13.60
CA ARG A 237 12.26 -8.65 14.97
C ARG A 237 11.65 -9.99 15.39
N TYR A 238 10.50 -10.36 14.82
CA TYR A 238 9.85 -11.64 15.12
C TYR A 238 10.61 -12.83 14.57
N GLN A 239 11.56 -12.63 13.66
CA GLN A 239 12.37 -13.70 13.13
C GLN A 239 13.13 -14.43 14.24
N LYS A 240 13.80 -13.67 15.13
CA LYS A 240 14.51 -14.27 16.26
C LYS A 240 13.54 -14.86 17.28
N ILE A 241 12.48 -14.11 17.62
CA ILE A 241 11.52 -14.53 18.65
C ILE A 241 10.87 -15.86 18.24
N ILE A 242 10.39 -15.99 17.01
CA ILE A 242 9.79 -17.23 16.50
C ILE A 242 10.83 -18.34 16.44
N ALA A 243 12.06 -18.05 15.97
CA ALA A 243 13.12 -19.06 15.92
C ALA A 243 13.42 -19.67 17.29
N ASP A 244 13.37 -18.88 18.37
CA ASP A 244 13.63 -19.34 19.74
C ASP A 244 12.58 -20.37 20.23
N TYR A 245 11.40 -20.46 19.58
CA TYR A 245 10.36 -21.47 19.85
C TYR A 245 10.41 -22.68 18.91
N LEU A 246 11.31 -22.69 17.92
CA LEU A 246 11.45 -23.80 16.97
C LEU A 246 12.61 -24.72 17.40
N PRO A 247 12.51 -26.04 17.16
CA PRO A 247 13.59 -26.97 17.43
C PRO A 247 14.89 -26.56 16.75
N GLU A 248 16.01 -26.87 17.41
CA GLU A 248 17.33 -26.65 16.84
C GLU A 248 17.46 -27.36 15.49
N GLY A 249 18.06 -26.68 14.51
CA GLY A 249 18.23 -27.20 13.14
C GLY A 249 17.01 -27.08 12.23
N MET A 250 15.83 -26.72 12.75
CA MET A 250 14.64 -26.52 11.91
C MET A 250 14.71 -25.24 11.07
N CYS A 251 15.47 -24.24 11.51
CA CYS A 251 15.62 -22.97 10.81
C CYS A 251 17.09 -22.67 10.51
N HIS A 252 17.34 -22.18 9.30
CA HIS A 252 18.66 -21.69 8.93
C HIS A 252 18.55 -20.57 7.87
N PRO A 253 19.30 -19.46 8.00
CA PRO A 253 19.11 -18.29 7.15
C PRO A 253 19.65 -18.43 5.72
N ARG A 254 20.54 -19.39 5.46
CA ARG A 254 21.26 -19.55 4.18
C ARG A 254 21.06 -20.93 3.56
N ASP A 255 21.34 -21.96 4.34
CA ASP A 255 21.11 -23.36 3.96
C ASP A 255 19.68 -23.79 4.33
N TYR A 256 18.72 -23.45 3.47
CA TYR A 256 17.30 -23.77 3.66
C TYR A 256 16.72 -24.42 2.42
N THR A 257 15.62 -25.12 2.62
CA THR A 257 14.84 -25.79 1.55
C THR A 257 13.49 -25.13 1.30
N HIS A 258 12.96 -24.42 2.30
CA HIS A 258 11.65 -23.78 2.26
C HIS A 258 11.71 -22.42 2.94
N VAL A 259 10.76 -21.54 2.61
CA VAL A 259 10.60 -20.23 3.24
C VAL A 259 9.32 -20.26 4.06
N ALA A 260 9.45 -19.92 5.34
CA ALA A 260 8.33 -19.70 6.23
C ALA A 260 8.09 -18.19 6.36
N GLN A 261 6.99 -17.72 5.78
CA GLN A 261 6.56 -16.34 5.84
C GLN A 261 5.65 -16.15 7.06
N VAL A 262 5.91 -15.14 7.88
CA VAL A 262 5.07 -14.81 9.04
C VAL A 262 4.85 -13.31 9.13
N VAL A 263 3.60 -12.87 8.97
CA VAL A 263 3.24 -11.45 8.88
C VAL A 263 2.28 -11.10 10.01
N TYR A 264 2.72 -10.23 10.92
CA TYR A 264 1.92 -9.77 12.04
C TYR A 264 1.12 -8.51 11.67
N ILE A 265 -0.20 -8.68 11.57
CA ILE A 265 -1.14 -7.68 11.06
C ILE A 265 -2.42 -7.73 11.89
N ASP A 266 -2.91 -6.57 12.35
CA ASP A 266 -4.17 -6.44 13.09
C ASP A 266 -4.33 -7.41 14.28
N GLY A 267 -3.22 -7.77 14.94
CA GLY A 267 -3.22 -8.68 16.09
C GLY A 267 -3.09 -10.16 15.77
N LEU A 268 -2.99 -10.50 14.48
CA LEU A 268 -2.89 -11.87 14.00
C LEU A 268 -1.53 -12.10 13.34
N TYR A 269 -1.07 -13.35 13.38
CA TYR A 269 0.08 -13.85 12.64
C TYR A 269 -0.44 -14.63 11.44
N LEU A 270 -0.36 -14.03 10.26
CA LEU A 270 -0.63 -14.72 9.01
C LEU A 270 0.63 -15.46 8.59
N LEU A 271 0.54 -16.75 8.27
CA LEU A 271 1.72 -17.54 7.93
C LEU A 271 1.51 -18.53 6.79
N GLY A 272 2.62 -18.86 6.14
CA GLY A 272 2.68 -19.76 4.99
C GLY A 272 4.06 -20.38 4.84
N ILE A 273 4.13 -21.62 4.36
CA ILE A 273 5.36 -22.32 4.03
C ILE A 273 5.34 -22.65 2.55
N CYS A 274 6.39 -22.30 1.84
CA CYS A 274 6.50 -22.53 0.40
C CYS A 274 7.95 -22.79 -0.01
N GLN A 275 8.14 -23.30 -1.22
CA GLN A 275 9.46 -23.43 -1.82
C GLN A 275 10.01 -22.04 -2.21
N PRO A 276 11.35 -21.88 -2.28
CA PRO A 276 11.97 -20.61 -2.65
C PRO A 276 11.47 -20.03 -3.99
N GLU A 277 11.11 -20.88 -4.94
CA GLU A 277 10.65 -20.51 -6.28
C GLU A 277 9.19 -20.01 -6.29
N GLU A 278 8.43 -20.31 -5.24
CA GLU A 278 7.00 -20.00 -5.12
C GLU A 278 6.76 -18.65 -4.41
N CYS A 279 7.82 -18.00 -3.91
CA CYS A 279 7.71 -16.72 -3.23
C CYS A 279 8.85 -15.76 -3.54
N TYR A 280 8.63 -14.49 -3.21
CA TYR A 280 9.69 -13.48 -3.28
C TYR A 280 10.55 -13.48 -2.01
N ILE A 281 11.86 -13.68 -2.20
CA ILE A 281 12.87 -13.61 -1.14
C ILE A 281 13.76 -12.40 -1.39
N GLY A 282 13.61 -11.36 -0.57
CA GLY A 282 14.49 -10.20 -0.63
C GLY A 282 13.83 -8.89 -0.25
N ASN A 283 14.53 -7.80 -0.54
CA ASN A 283 14.01 -6.45 -0.48
C ASN A 283 13.96 -5.90 -1.91
N ILE A 284 12.76 -5.52 -2.38
CA ILE A 284 12.54 -5.06 -3.75
C ILE A 284 13.38 -3.82 -4.02
N VAL A 285 13.39 -2.81 -3.13
CA VAL A 285 14.18 -1.59 -3.33
C VAL A 285 15.69 -1.87 -3.39
N GLU A 286 16.19 -2.82 -2.60
CA GLU A 286 17.62 -3.17 -2.62
C GLU A 286 18.00 -3.95 -3.89
N THR A 287 17.13 -4.86 -4.33
CA THR A 287 17.33 -5.69 -5.52
C THR A 287 17.13 -4.89 -6.80
N SER A 288 16.18 -3.96 -6.77
CA SER A 288 15.91 -3.03 -7.85
C SER A 288 17.06 -2.03 -7.96
N ASN A 289 17.67 -1.54 -6.87
CA ASN A 289 18.92 -0.78 -6.97
C ASN A 289 20.10 -1.58 -7.58
N GLY A 290 20.06 -2.92 -7.56
CA GLY A 290 21.08 -3.82 -8.14
C GLY A 290 20.79 -4.35 -9.55
N ARG A 291 19.52 -4.34 -10.01
CA ARG A 291 19.10 -4.69 -11.39
C ARG A 291 18.69 -3.47 -12.23
N LEU A 292 18.22 -2.39 -11.59
CA LEU A 292 18.04 -1.04 -12.15
C LEU A 292 19.36 -0.25 -12.12
N THR A 293 20.48 -0.96 -12.29
CA THR A 293 21.78 -0.35 -12.57
C THR A 293 21.79 0.12 -14.03
N ASP A 294 21.03 1.18 -14.28
CA ASP A 294 21.23 2.16 -15.36
C ASP A 294 20.13 3.22 -15.20
N SER A 295 20.43 4.28 -14.46
CA SER A 295 19.89 5.64 -14.63
C SER A 295 18.37 5.84 -14.84
N VAL A 296 17.47 4.94 -14.44
CA VAL A 296 16.01 5.18 -14.51
C VAL A 296 15.64 6.31 -13.55
N CYS A 297 15.54 7.54 -14.09
CA CYS A 297 15.20 8.73 -13.32
C CYS A 297 13.79 8.53 -12.76
N LYS A 298 13.53 8.91 -11.50
CA LYS A 298 12.19 8.86 -10.89
C LYS A 298 11.11 9.49 -11.77
N ALA A 299 11.49 10.47 -12.59
CA ALA A 299 10.63 11.09 -13.57
C ALA A 299 10.04 10.08 -14.58
N GLU A 300 10.82 9.10 -15.06
CA GLU A 300 10.36 8.08 -16.01
C GLU A 300 9.16 7.29 -15.45
N TYR A 301 9.22 6.89 -14.16
CA TYR A 301 8.10 6.22 -13.49
C TYR A 301 6.86 7.10 -13.38
N LYS A 302 7.02 8.43 -13.21
CA LYS A 302 5.85 9.32 -13.18
C LYS A 302 5.10 9.28 -14.51
N LEU A 303 5.80 9.41 -15.64
CA LEU A 303 5.11 9.46 -16.93
C LEU A 303 4.50 8.10 -17.29
N ALA A 304 5.21 7.01 -16.98
CA ALA A 304 4.68 5.64 -17.12
C ALA A 304 3.40 5.43 -16.30
N GLU A 305 3.40 5.85 -15.03
CA GLU A 305 2.22 5.77 -14.17
C GLU A 305 1.09 6.67 -14.67
N ALA A 306 1.39 7.91 -15.08
CA ALA A 306 0.41 8.86 -15.59
C ALA A 306 -0.31 8.30 -16.81
N PHE A 307 0.41 7.74 -17.78
CA PHE A 307 -0.19 7.15 -18.97
C PHE A 307 -1.16 6.01 -18.62
N ARG A 308 -0.78 5.10 -17.71
CA ARG A 308 -1.68 4.03 -17.25
C ARG A 308 -2.92 4.59 -16.55
N ARG A 309 -2.72 5.49 -15.58
CA ARG A 309 -3.79 6.09 -14.78
C ARG A 309 -4.74 6.98 -15.59
N PHE A 310 -4.29 7.52 -16.71
CA PHE A 310 -5.12 8.30 -17.63
C PHE A 310 -5.71 7.45 -18.77
N GLY A 311 -5.42 6.14 -18.82
CA GLY A 311 -5.88 5.25 -19.89
C GLY A 311 -5.31 5.60 -21.26
N TYR A 312 -4.07 6.09 -21.30
CA TYR A 312 -3.39 6.49 -22.52
C TYR A 312 -2.66 5.31 -23.14
N GLU A 313 -2.93 5.09 -24.42
CA GLU A 313 -2.21 4.12 -25.24
C GLU A 313 -1.82 4.81 -26.53
N PHE A 314 -0.56 4.66 -26.94
CA PHE A 314 -0.12 5.12 -28.25
C PHE A 314 -0.63 4.16 -29.33
N GLY A 315 -1.18 4.71 -30.41
CA GLY A 315 -1.68 3.92 -31.53
C GLY A 315 -0.57 3.30 -32.39
N GLU A 316 -0.97 2.64 -33.48
CA GLU A 316 -0.03 2.01 -34.43
C GLU A 316 0.95 3.00 -35.06
N LYS A 317 0.54 4.27 -35.22
CA LYS A 317 1.32 5.34 -35.87
C LYS A 317 2.20 6.16 -34.91
N ARG A 318 2.60 5.58 -33.78
CA ARG A 318 3.37 6.30 -32.76
C ARG A 318 4.76 6.76 -33.22
N ASP A 319 5.32 6.06 -34.19
CA ASP A 319 6.56 6.43 -34.88
C ASP A 319 6.41 7.65 -35.80
N GLU A 320 5.19 8.08 -36.11
CA GLU A 320 4.89 9.34 -36.81
C GLU A 320 4.59 10.50 -35.84
N MET A 321 4.41 10.21 -34.54
CA MET A 321 4.01 11.21 -33.54
C MET A 321 5.16 12.12 -33.14
N THR A 322 4.83 13.40 -32.91
CA THR A 322 5.75 14.38 -32.32
C THR A 322 5.32 14.74 -30.89
N ALA A 323 6.27 14.64 -29.96
CA ALA A 323 6.11 15.03 -28.57
C ALA A 323 6.99 16.25 -28.22
N ILE A 324 6.51 17.08 -27.30
CA ILE A 324 7.33 18.06 -26.58
C ILE A 324 7.36 17.71 -25.10
N ASP A 325 8.55 17.69 -24.52
CA ASP A 325 8.81 17.48 -23.09
C ASP A 325 9.42 18.75 -22.50
N VAL A 326 8.62 19.50 -21.74
CA VAL A 326 9.04 20.78 -21.15
C VAL A 326 9.53 20.58 -19.71
N GLY A 327 10.75 21.04 -19.44
CA GLY A 327 11.45 20.73 -18.19
C GLY A 327 12.07 19.34 -18.24
N ALA A 328 12.67 18.99 -19.39
CA ALA A 328 13.07 17.63 -19.71
C ALA A 328 14.25 17.11 -18.88
N SER A 329 15.13 17.96 -18.34
CA SER A 329 16.38 17.51 -17.69
C SER A 329 16.11 16.66 -16.43
N PRO A 330 16.73 15.47 -16.28
CA PRO A 330 17.82 14.91 -17.07
C PRO A 330 17.40 14.01 -18.27
N GLY A 331 16.10 13.88 -18.54
CA GLY A 331 15.56 13.18 -19.71
C GLY A 331 14.58 12.05 -19.41
N GLY A 332 14.08 11.92 -18.19
CA GLY A 332 13.26 10.77 -17.79
C GLY A 332 11.94 10.63 -18.58
N TRP A 333 11.24 11.74 -18.83
CA TRP A 333 9.99 11.76 -19.60
C TRP A 333 10.26 11.57 -21.10
N SER A 334 11.25 12.27 -21.64
CA SER A 334 11.76 12.07 -23.00
C SER A 334 12.16 10.61 -23.27
N ARG A 335 12.85 9.94 -22.34
CA ARG A 335 13.24 8.53 -22.49
C ARG A 335 12.04 7.58 -22.42
N TYR A 336 11.06 7.85 -21.55
CA TYR A 336 9.80 7.09 -21.54
C TYR A 336 9.13 7.16 -22.92
N LEU A 337 8.95 8.37 -23.46
CA LEU A 337 8.31 8.58 -24.78
C LEU A 337 9.08 7.86 -25.90
N TYR A 338 10.41 7.89 -25.84
CA TYR A 338 11.26 7.16 -26.79
C TYR A 338 11.07 5.64 -26.69
N ASN A 339 11.05 5.09 -25.47
CA ASN A 339 10.85 3.66 -25.22
C ASN A 339 9.46 3.18 -25.67
N GLU A 340 8.44 4.06 -25.57
CA GLU A 340 7.11 3.81 -26.10
C GLU A 340 7.04 3.89 -27.64
N GLY A 341 8.11 4.36 -28.30
CA GLY A 341 8.25 4.37 -29.74
C GLY A 341 7.82 5.67 -30.43
N VAL A 342 7.69 6.77 -29.68
CA VAL A 342 7.37 8.08 -30.25
C VAL A 342 8.43 8.49 -31.29
N GLY A 343 7.97 8.97 -32.44
CA GLY A 343 8.81 9.26 -33.61
C GLY A 343 9.82 10.39 -33.40
N ARG A 344 9.35 11.51 -32.87
CA ARG A 344 10.14 12.72 -32.63
C ARG A 344 9.83 13.30 -31.26
N ILE A 345 10.87 13.61 -30.48
CA ILE A 345 10.74 14.12 -29.11
C ILE A 345 11.59 15.38 -28.98
N ILE A 346 10.94 16.50 -28.71
CA ILE A 346 11.59 17.79 -28.46
C ILE A 346 11.75 17.94 -26.95
N ALA A 347 12.95 17.65 -26.43
CA ALA A 347 13.28 17.74 -25.02
C ALA A 347 13.78 19.15 -24.69
N VAL A 348 13.01 19.92 -23.91
CA VAL A 348 13.30 21.33 -23.64
C VAL A 348 13.74 21.52 -22.20
N ASP A 349 15.00 21.91 -22.00
CA ASP A 349 15.54 22.32 -20.70
C ASP A 349 16.88 23.03 -20.86
N LYS A 350 17.24 23.91 -19.91
CA LYS A 350 18.60 24.45 -19.79
C LYS A 350 19.60 23.46 -19.18
N GLY A 351 19.12 22.46 -18.46
CA GLY A 351 19.93 21.35 -17.96
C GLY A 351 20.31 20.35 -19.05
N GLU A 352 21.29 19.50 -18.74
CA GLU A 352 21.72 18.43 -19.64
C GLU A 352 20.64 17.35 -19.76
N VAL A 353 20.34 16.92 -20.99
CA VAL A 353 19.44 15.81 -21.29
C VAL A 353 20.23 14.66 -21.91
N ASP A 354 20.14 13.45 -21.33
CA ASP A 354 20.81 12.27 -21.90
C ASP A 354 20.08 11.81 -23.18
N CYS A 355 20.63 12.18 -24.33
CA CYS A 355 20.12 11.81 -25.65
C CYS A 355 20.90 10.64 -26.28
N SER A 356 21.91 10.10 -25.59
CA SER A 356 22.94 9.24 -26.19
C SER A 356 22.41 7.91 -26.77
N LYS A 357 21.28 7.41 -26.26
CA LYS A 357 20.66 6.13 -26.65
C LYS A 357 19.37 6.28 -27.47
N SER A 358 19.16 7.43 -28.12
CA SER A 358 17.88 7.79 -28.74
C SER A 358 17.81 7.69 -30.27
N ASP A 359 18.87 7.23 -30.93
CA ASP A 359 18.98 7.18 -32.40
C ASP A 359 18.62 8.51 -33.11
N GLY A 360 18.85 9.63 -32.43
CA GLY A 360 18.55 10.99 -32.92
C GLY A 360 17.07 11.39 -32.84
N LYS A 361 16.19 10.56 -32.25
CA LYS A 361 14.77 10.89 -32.07
C LYS A 361 14.51 11.89 -30.94
N ILE A 362 15.42 11.98 -29.97
CA ILE A 362 15.35 13.00 -28.91
C ILE A 362 16.23 14.19 -29.32
N GLU A 363 15.59 15.32 -29.57
CA GLU A 363 16.22 16.61 -29.85
C GLU A 363 16.28 17.44 -28.56
N HIS A 364 17.46 17.62 -27.98
CA HIS A 364 17.62 18.53 -26.84
C HIS A 364 17.67 19.99 -27.30
N TRP A 365 16.74 20.79 -26.81
CA TRP A 365 16.68 22.23 -27.01
C TRP A 365 17.09 22.94 -25.70
N ASP A 366 18.34 23.42 -25.66
CA ASP A 366 18.92 24.17 -24.54
C ASP A 366 18.33 25.58 -24.41
N MET A 367 17.08 25.66 -23.96
CA MET A 367 16.32 26.91 -23.82
C MET A 367 15.19 26.79 -22.81
N LEU A 368 14.57 27.92 -22.48
CA LEU A 368 13.39 27.92 -21.62
C LEU A 368 12.16 27.41 -22.40
N GLY A 369 11.18 26.85 -21.68
CA GLY A 369 9.94 26.32 -22.27
C GLY A 369 9.23 27.33 -23.18
N GLN A 370 9.08 28.58 -22.73
CA GLN A 370 8.45 29.65 -23.51
C GLN A 370 9.22 29.97 -24.79
N GLU A 371 10.56 29.98 -24.72
CA GLU A 371 11.44 30.21 -25.88
C GLU A 371 11.29 29.07 -26.89
N ALA A 372 11.22 27.82 -26.43
CA ALA A 372 11.02 26.66 -27.29
C ALA A 372 9.64 26.67 -27.97
N ILE A 373 8.58 26.99 -27.23
CA ILE A 373 7.22 27.08 -27.79
C ILE A 373 7.18 28.16 -28.89
N GLN A 374 7.74 29.35 -28.61
CA GLN A 374 7.80 30.44 -29.58
C GLN A 374 8.60 30.05 -30.84
N LYS A 375 9.76 29.44 -30.64
CA LYS A 375 10.59 28.92 -31.73
C LYS A 375 9.84 27.87 -32.56
N LEU A 376 9.08 26.98 -31.91
CA LEU A 376 8.31 25.95 -32.60
C LEU A 376 7.14 26.55 -33.39
N LEU A 377 6.43 27.56 -32.86
CA LEU A 377 5.41 28.32 -33.58
C LEU A 377 5.96 28.94 -34.86
N GLU A 378 7.13 29.56 -34.79
CA GLU A 378 7.82 30.17 -35.93
C GLU A 378 8.25 29.14 -36.98
N HIS A 379 8.77 27.98 -36.55
CA HIS A 379 9.20 26.92 -37.44
C HIS A 379 8.04 26.16 -38.11
N GLU A 380 6.99 25.85 -37.36
CA GLU A 380 5.82 25.08 -37.85
C GLU A 380 4.79 25.97 -38.56
N GLY A 381 4.95 27.30 -38.46
CA GLY A 381 4.04 28.27 -39.06
C GLY A 381 2.64 28.19 -38.47
N HIS A 382 2.54 28.06 -37.15
CA HIS A 382 1.28 27.96 -36.40
C HIS A 382 0.40 26.77 -36.83
N ARG A 383 1.04 25.65 -37.19
CA ARG A 383 0.35 24.41 -37.57
C ARG A 383 0.36 23.42 -36.40
N GLU A 384 -0.79 22.78 -36.22
CA GLU A 384 -0.99 21.66 -35.30
C GLU A 384 -0.03 20.51 -35.66
N SER A 385 1.03 20.34 -34.86
CA SER A 385 2.14 19.42 -35.12
C SER A 385 2.40 18.48 -33.95
N LEU A 386 2.00 18.86 -32.73
CA LEU A 386 2.24 18.10 -31.51
C LEU A 386 1.11 17.11 -31.22
N ASP A 387 1.46 15.83 -31.12
CA ASP A 387 0.56 14.75 -30.71
C ASP A 387 0.62 14.48 -29.20
N VAL A 388 1.70 14.92 -28.54
CA VAL A 388 1.93 14.78 -27.11
C VAL A 388 2.55 16.06 -26.54
N TYR A 389 1.97 16.59 -25.47
CA TYR A 389 2.55 17.66 -24.66
C TYR A 389 2.74 17.13 -23.24
N VAL A 390 3.98 17.13 -22.76
CA VAL A 390 4.30 16.77 -21.37
C VAL A 390 5.12 17.87 -20.70
N CYS A 391 4.86 18.13 -19.42
CA CYS A 391 5.61 19.11 -18.63
C CYS A 391 5.78 18.68 -17.16
N ASP A 392 7.01 18.40 -16.71
CA ASP A 392 7.37 18.18 -15.28
C ASP A 392 8.21 19.35 -14.71
N ALA A 393 8.19 20.50 -15.38
CA ALA A 393 8.94 21.69 -14.98
C ALA A 393 8.62 22.11 -13.54
N ASN A 394 9.58 22.77 -12.88
CA ASN A 394 9.40 23.25 -11.51
C ASN A 394 8.53 24.53 -11.45
N LEU A 395 7.27 24.43 -11.86
CA LEU A 395 6.35 25.55 -12.01
C LEU A 395 5.10 25.43 -11.13
N PRO A 396 4.59 26.54 -10.58
CA PRO A 396 3.27 26.61 -9.97
C PRO A 396 2.15 26.21 -10.95
N PRO A 397 0.96 25.79 -10.46
CA PRO A 397 -0.13 25.35 -11.34
C PRO A 397 -0.56 26.40 -12.38
N PRO A 398 -0.78 27.69 -12.03
CA PRO A 398 -1.20 28.70 -13.02
C PRO A 398 -0.15 28.95 -14.11
N GLU A 399 1.13 28.92 -13.77
CA GLU A 399 2.24 29.13 -14.72
C GLU A 399 2.41 27.94 -15.67
N SER A 400 2.22 26.72 -15.15
CA SER A 400 2.23 25.49 -15.96
C SER A 400 1.12 25.52 -17.02
N LEU A 401 -0.07 25.99 -16.66
CA LEU A 401 -1.19 26.14 -17.60
C LEU A 401 -0.99 27.29 -18.58
N ALA A 402 -0.44 28.42 -18.13
CA ALA A 402 -0.11 29.51 -19.03
C ALA A 402 0.88 29.08 -20.13
N MET A 403 1.82 28.20 -19.78
CA MET A 403 2.76 27.60 -20.74
C MET A 403 2.05 26.64 -21.71
N LEU A 404 1.19 25.74 -21.21
CA LEU A 404 0.37 24.87 -22.06
C LEU A 404 -0.50 25.68 -23.04
N ARG A 405 -1.11 26.77 -22.59
CA ARG A 405 -1.94 27.66 -23.44
C ARG A 405 -1.14 28.38 -24.52
N GLN A 406 0.11 28.74 -24.25
CA GLN A 406 1.00 29.31 -25.28
C GLN A 406 1.28 28.32 -26.42
N ALA A 407 1.25 27.01 -26.13
CA ALA A 407 1.41 25.97 -27.13
C ALA A 407 0.10 25.57 -27.83
N SER A 408 -1.04 26.22 -27.53
CA SER A 408 -2.38 25.81 -28.01
C SER A 408 -2.48 25.61 -29.52
N GLU A 409 -1.89 26.50 -30.32
CA GLU A 409 -1.91 26.43 -31.80
C GLU A 409 -1.03 25.31 -32.38
N LEU A 410 -0.10 24.77 -31.58
CA LEU A 410 0.77 23.65 -31.98
C LEU A 410 0.16 22.29 -31.63
N ILE A 411 -0.74 22.24 -30.64
CA ILE A 411 -1.25 20.98 -30.08
C ILE A 411 -2.43 20.50 -30.91
N LYS A 412 -2.29 19.29 -31.49
CA LYS A 412 -3.35 18.68 -32.28
C LYS A 412 -4.60 18.42 -31.42
N PRO A 413 -5.81 18.55 -31.99
CA PRO A 413 -7.04 18.15 -31.31
C PRO A 413 -6.95 16.68 -30.90
N GLY A 414 -7.25 16.40 -29.64
CA GLY A 414 -7.10 15.07 -29.08
C GLY A 414 -5.64 14.66 -28.80
N ALA A 415 -4.65 15.55 -28.84
CA ALA A 415 -3.30 15.22 -28.37
C ALA A 415 -3.29 14.80 -26.89
N TYR A 416 -2.32 13.99 -26.49
CA TYR A 416 -2.12 13.62 -25.09
C TYR A 416 -1.47 14.78 -24.34
N VAL A 417 -2.08 15.22 -23.24
CA VAL A 417 -1.51 16.25 -22.36
C VAL A 417 -1.27 15.67 -20.98
N VAL A 418 -0.06 15.86 -20.45
CA VAL A 418 0.32 15.51 -19.07
C VAL A 418 1.12 16.65 -18.45
N VAL A 419 0.69 17.16 -17.30
CA VAL A 419 1.36 18.28 -16.62
C VAL A 419 1.49 17.98 -15.14
N THR A 420 2.68 18.17 -14.56
CA THR A 420 2.86 18.14 -13.11
C THR A 420 2.66 19.53 -12.53
N PHE A 421 1.73 19.66 -11.59
CA PHE A 421 1.59 20.85 -10.76
C PHE A 421 2.50 20.77 -9.55
N LYS A 422 3.44 21.71 -9.41
CA LYS A 422 4.33 21.80 -8.24
C LYS A 422 3.77 22.77 -7.21
N ASN A 423 3.99 22.47 -5.93
CA ASN A 423 3.57 23.31 -4.83
C ASN A 423 4.70 24.28 -4.39
N PRO A 424 4.66 25.56 -4.80
CA PRO A 424 5.57 26.59 -4.29
C PRO A 424 5.09 27.19 -2.96
N TYR A 425 3.88 26.87 -2.50
CA TYR A 425 3.19 27.61 -1.46
C TYR A 425 3.56 27.12 -0.06
N LYS A 426 3.81 28.07 0.85
CA LYS A 426 4.11 27.77 2.26
C LYS A 426 2.89 27.24 3.02
N ARG A 427 1.69 27.72 2.68
CA ARG A 427 0.44 27.34 3.35
C ARG A 427 -0.28 26.29 2.52
N LYS A 428 -0.69 25.20 3.17
CA LYS A 428 -1.43 24.09 2.55
C LYS A 428 -2.73 24.54 1.88
N ALA A 429 -3.43 25.52 2.47
CA ALA A 429 -4.67 26.06 1.91
C ALA A 429 -4.46 26.82 0.59
N ASP A 430 -3.35 27.56 0.46
CA ASP A 430 -3.03 28.28 -0.78
C ASP A 430 -2.70 27.30 -1.91
N TRP A 431 -1.96 26.23 -1.59
CA TRP A 431 -1.70 25.13 -2.50
C TRP A 431 -2.99 24.50 -3.03
N TYR A 432 -3.88 24.07 -2.13
CA TYR A 432 -5.13 23.42 -2.55
C TYR A 432 -6.00 24.35 -3.40
N LYS A 433 -6.12 25.63 -3.02
CA LYS A 433 -6.88 26.60 -3.79
C LYS A 433 -6.28 26.82 -5.19
N ALA A 434 -4.97 26.99 -5.31
CA ALA A 434 -4.32 27.19 -6.60
C ALA A 434 -4.43 25.94 -7.49
N LYS A 435 -4.23 24.75 -6.90
CA LYS A 435 -4.37 23.46 -7.58
C LYS A 435 -5.80 23.24 -8.10
N GLU A 436 -6.81 23.48 -7.27
CA GLU A 436 -8.23 23.32 -7.63
C GLU A 436 -8.62 24.27 -8.76
N LEU A 437 -8.32 25.57 -8.63
CA LEU A 437 -8.62 26.56 -9.69
C LEU A 437 -7.91 26.24 -11.01
N SER A 438 -6.66 25.77 -10.94
CA SER A 438 -5.92 25.35 -12.13
C SER A 438 -6.48 24.04 -12.71
N PHE A 439 -6.91 23.08 -11.89
CA PHE A 439 -7.55 21.87 -12.41
C PHE A 439 -8.89 22.17 -13.08
N ASP A 440 -9.68 23.09 -12.53
CA ASP A 440 -10.90 23.59 -13.17
C ASP A 440 -10.59 24.23 -14.53
N ASP A 441 -9.57 25.09 -14.59
CA ASP A 441 -9.12 25.71 -15.85
C ASP A 441 -8.65 24.65 -16.86
N PHE A 442 -7.82 23.68 -16.43
CA PHE A 442 -7.37 22.55 -17.24
C PHE A 442 -8.56 21.74 -17.80
N SER A 443 -9.60 21.55 -17.00
CA SER A 443 -10.80 20.81 -17.38
C SER A 443 -11.62 21.52 -18.48
N THR A 444 -11.46 22.85 -18.63
CA THR A 444 -12.08 23.59 -19.74
C THR A 444 -11.40 23.34 -21.08
N ILE A 445 -10.12 22.96 -21.08
CA ILE A 445 -9.28 22.81 -22.28
C ILE A 445 -8.88 21.37 -22.59
N CYS A 446 -9.21 20.39 -21.74
CA CYS A 446 -8.93 18.98 -21.97
C CYS A 446 -10.17 18.10 -21.76
N ASP A 447 -10.39 17.15 -22.66
CA ASP A 447 -11.37 16.08 -22.51
C ASP A 447 -10.83 15.02 -21.56
N HIS A 448 -11.74 14.42 -20.77
CA HIS A 448 -11.41 13.45 -19.73
C HIS A 448 -10.32 13.92 -18.74
N PRO A 449 -10.43 15.14 -18.17
CA PRO A 449 -9.43 15.67 -17.27
C PRO A 449 -9.36 14.81 -16.02
N THR A 450 -8.15 14.40 -15.65
CA THR A 450 -7.88 13.56 -14.49
C THR A 450 -6.73 14.16 -13.70
N GLU A 451 -6.88 14.24 -12.38
CA GLU A 451 -5.81 14.59 -11.45
C GLU A 451 -5.44 13.35 -10.62
N VAL A 452 -4.15 13.02 -10.55
CA VAL A 452 -3.64 11.89 -9.76
C VAL A 452 -2.39 12.31 -9.00
N HIS A 453 -2.32 11.94 -7.72
CA HIS A 453 -1.08 11.98 -6.96
C HIS A 453 -0.31 10.67 -7.15
N LEU A 454 0.60 10.64 -8.12
CA LEU A 454 1.31 9.42 -8.54
C LEU A 454 2.17 8.84 -7.42
N LEU A 455 2.52 7.56 -7.50
CA LEU A 455 3.48 6.92 -6.58
C LEU A 455 4.83 7.64 -6.61
N ALA A 456 5.37 7.93 -7.79
CA ALA A 456 6.65 8.64 -7.92
C ALA A 456 6.56 10.14 -7.59
N ASN A 457 5.36 10.69 -7.30
CA ASN A 457 5.23 12.08 -6.90
C ASN A 457 5.75 12.33 -5.46
N THR A 458 6.31 13.52 -5.25
CA THR A 458 6.57 14.02 -3.88
C THR A 458 5.27 14.51 -3.22
N PRO A 459 5.24 14.75 -1.89
CA PRO A 459 4.07 15.35 -1.22
C PRO A 459 3.70 16.77 -1.70
N ASN A 460 4.58 17.41 -2.47
CA ASN A 460 4.46 18.80 -2.92
C ASN A 460 4.13 18.89 -4.41
N GLU A 461 3.51 17.87 -4.98
CA GLU A 461 3.10 17.89 -6.38
C GLU A 461 1.93 16.95 -6.64
N THR A 462 1.22 17.19 -7.74
CA THR A 462 0.19 16.31 -8.31
C THR A 462 0.37 16.31 -9.83
N THR A 463 -0.16 15.31 -10.52
CA THR A 463 -0.08 15.22 -11.98
C THR A 463 -1.47 15.26 -12.58
N VAL A 464 -1.67 16.10 -13.60
CA VAL A 464 -2.92 16.20 -14.34
C VAL A 464 -2.73 15.70 -15.77
N GLY A 465 -3.78 15.13 -16.34
CA GLY A 465 -3.79 14.74 -17.74
C GLY A 465 -5.18 14.81 -18.34
N GLY A 466 -5.23 15.06 -19.65
CA GLY A 466 -6.42 14.94 -20.47
C GLY A 466 -6.08 15.00 -21.97
N ARG A 467 -7.08 14.82 -22.83
CA ARG A 467 -6.93 14.95 -24.29
C ARG A 467 -7.20 16.39 -24.70
N TRP A 468 -6.29 17.04 -25.41
CA TRP A 468 -6.42 18.46 -25.76
C TRP A 468 -7.72 18.74 -26.52
N LYS A 469 -8.57 19.65 -26.01
CA LYS A 469 -9.70 20.19 -26.75
C LYS A 469 -9.17 21.30 -27.63
N LYS A 470 -9.41 21.22 -28.93
CA LYS A 470 -9.22 22.39 -29.79
C LYS A 470 -10.09 23.51 -29.24
N GLN A 471 -9.50 24.56 -28.70
CA GLN A 471 -10.26 25.77 -28.42
C GLN A 471 -10.69 26.32 -29.78
N LEU A 472 -11.99 26.24 -30.06
CA LEU A 472 -12.60 27.04 -31.12
C LEU A 472 -12.68 28.46 -30.54
N ASP A 473 -11.88 29.37 -31.08
CA ASP A 473 -11.95 30.81 -30.77
C ASP A 473 -13.37 31.36 -30.91
#